data_AF-A0A2E6A356-F1
#
_entry.id   AF-A0A2E6A356-F1
#
_cell.length_a   1.000
_cell.length_b   1.000
_cell.length_c   1.000
_cell.angle_alpha   90.00
_cell.angle_beta   90.00
_cell.angle_gamma   90.00
#
_symmetry.space_group_name_H-M   'P 1'
#
loop_
_entity.id
_entity.type
_entity.pdbx_description
1 polymer ?
#
loop_
_entity_poly.entity_id
_entity_poly.type
_entity_poly.pdbx_seq_one_letter_code
_entity_poly.pdbx_strand_id
1 'polypeptide(L)'
;MGAVCRPIGAASTRPAREVLEEAKRQDAFVFWNHPSFETPNAELNDFHRDAIEADLLSGVEVANGGRYYPNAHRLALKHNLALIGTSDVHELIAWDYEGRFRPVTLVLAEDRTPAAVKRALYERRTVIWQDELLIARTAEMTALLEASLVVSKSGWTAREASHGPNSKTGRVPCWSYATRVGA
;
A
#
# COMPACT_ATOMS: atom_id res chain seq x y z
N MET A 1 20.93 22.58 25.38
CA MET A 1 20.13 21.65 26.21
C MET A 1 19.15 20.96 25.28
N GLY A 2 19.43 19.72 24.88
CA GLY A 2 18.50 18.95 24.05
C GLY A 2 17.29 18.57 24.89
N ALA A 3 16.09 18.74 24.34
CA ALA A 3 14.87 18.23 24.94
C ALA A 3 15.01 16.71 25.08
N VAL A 4 15.25 16.23 26.29
CA VAL A 4 15.12 14.81 26.62
C VAL A 4 13.62 14.54 26.61
N CYS A 5 13.13 13.98 25.52
CA CYS A 5 11.79 13.45 25.45
C CYS A 5 11.71 12.34 26.53
N ARG A 6 11.18 12.67 27.70
CA ARG A 6 10.90 11.68 28.75
C ARG A 6 9.90 10.72 28.13
N PRO A 7 10.21 9.43 28.01
CA PRO A 7 9.29 8.57 27.32
C PRO A 7 8.06 8.36 28.24
N ILE A 8 6.89 8.72 27.72
CA ILE A 8 5.62 8.65 28.43
C ILE A 8 5.04 7.26 28.14
N GLY A 9 4.89 6.43 29.18
CA GLY A 9 4.20 5.14 29.10
C GLY A 9 5.03 3.95 29.60
N ALA A 10 4.36 2.97 30.22
CA ALA A 10 4.98 1.80 30.83
C ALA A 10 5.79 0.92 29.85
N ALA A 11 5.48 0.98 28.55
CA ALA A 11 6.26 0.28 27.52
C ALA A 11 7.69 0.81 27.42
N SER A 12 7.90 2.11 27.64
CA SER A 12 9.20 2.74 27.46
C SER A 12 10.19 2.53 28.61
N THR A 13 9.72 1.97 29.73
CA THR A 13 10.55 1.63 30.88
C THR A 13 11.06 0.19 30.83
N ARG A 14 10.77 -0.55 29.74
CA ARG A 14 11.12 -1.96 29.56
C ARG A 14 11.94 -2.17 28.29
N PRO A 15 12.76 -3.24 28.21
CA PRO A 15 13.42 -3.62 26.96
C PRO A 15 12.40 -3.83 25.84
N ALA A 16 12.69 -3.30 24.64
CA ALA A 16 11.75 -3.35 23.51
C ALA A 16 11.28 -4.78 23.19
N ARG A 17 12.17 -5.77 23.29
CA ARG A 17 11.81 -7.18 23.06
C ARG A 17 10.76 -7.70 24.03
N GLU A 18 10.84 -7.35 25.32
CA GLU A 18 9.83 -7.75 26.30
C GLU A 18 8.47 -7.10 26.03
N VAL A 19 8.47 -5.86 25.56
CA VAL A 19 7.24 -5.15 25.18
C VAL A 19 6.57 -5.86 24.00
N LEU A 20 7.35 -6.25 22.99
CA LEU A 20 6.84 -7.01 21.85
C LEU A 20 6.30 -8.38 22.26
N GLU A 21 6.99 -9.10 23.15
CA GLU A 21 6.52 -10.39 23.67
C GLU A 21 5.22 -10.26 24.47
N GLU A 22 5.07 -9.19 25.26
CA GLU A 22 3.81 -8.90 25.96
C GLU A 22 2.69 -8.56 24.99
N ALA A 23 2.96 -7.76 23.97
CA ALA A 23 1.99 -7.46 22.92
C ALA A 23 1.53 -8.75 22.22
N LYS A 24 2.46 -9.66 21.90
CA LYS A 24 2.13 -10.98 21.35
C LYS A 24 1.30 -11.83 22.30
N ARG A 25 1.59 -11.84 23.61
CA ARG A 25 0.76 -12.54 24.61
C ARG A 25 -0.69 -12.04 24.62
N GLN A 26 -0.89 -10.76 24.33
CA GLN A 26 -2.22 -10.14 24.21
C GLN A 26 -2.84 -10.28 22.81
N ASP A 27 -2.22 -11.05 21.92
CA ASP A 27 -2.64 -11.24 20.53
C ASP A 27 -2.70 -9.88 19.78
N ALA A 28 -1.78 -8.96 20.07
CA ALA A 28 -1.74 -7.66 19.41
C ALA A 28 -1.12 -7.76 18.02
N PHE A 29 -1.70 -7.04 17.05
CA PHE A 29 -1.07 -6.82 15.75
C PHE A 29 -0.04 -5.70 15.89
N VAL A 30 1.24 -6.03 15.74
CA VAL A 30 2.35 -5.07 15.89
C VAL A 30 2.94 -4.71 14.54
N PHE A 31 3.19 -3.43 14.30
CA PHE A 31 3.88 -2.93 13.12
C PHE A 31 4.94 -1.88 13.45
N TRP A 32 5.92 -1.71 12.56
CA TRP A 32 7.03 -0.77 12.72
C TRP A 32 6.68 0.59 12.13
N ASN A 33 6.64 1.62 12.99
CA ASN A 33 6.28 2.98 12.62
C ASN A 33 7.45 3.72 11.95
N HIS A 34 7.11 4.54 10.95
CA HIS A 34 7.93 5.54 10.26
C HIS A 34 9.42 5.16 10.19
N PRO A 35 9.77 4.07 9.48
CA PRO A 35 11.08 3.45 9.55
C PRO A 35 12.19 4.36 9.04
N SER A 36 13.34 4.31 9.71
CA SER A 36 14.57 4.96 9.30
C SER A 36 15.64 3.91 8.97
N PHE A 37 16.47 4.25 7.98
CA PHE A 37 17.52 3.37 7.47
C PHE A 37 18.80 4.17 7.29
N GLU A 38 19.96 3.53 7.51
CA GLU A 38 21.27 4.16 7.32
C GLU A 38 21.50 4.56 5.86
N THR A 39 21.01 3.75 4.93
CA THR A 39 21.09 3.99 3.49
C THR A 39 19.76 3.63 2.81
N PRO A 40 19.47 4.16 1.60
CA PRO A 40 18.24 3.85 0.88
C PRO A 40 17.97 2.37 0.60
N ASN A 41 19.00 1.52 0.63
CA ASN A 41 18.89 0.08 0.37
C ASN A 41 19.43 -0.76 1.53
N ALA A 42 19.50 -0.20 2.75
CA ALA A 42 19.97 -0.94 3.91
C ALA A 42 19.10 -2.19 4.14
N GLU A 43 19.74 -3.28 4.56
CA GLU A 43 19.06 -4.47 5.05
C GLU A 43 18.52 -4.23 6.47
N LEU A 44 17.70 -5.16 6.97
CA LEU A 44 17.24 -5.10 8.35
C LEU A 44 18.41 -5.24 9.32
N ASN A 45 18.42 -4.41 10.37
CA ASN A 45 19.29 -4.65 11.50
C ASN A 45 18.85 -5.91 12.27
N ASP A 46 19.70 -6.36 13.19
CA ASP A 46 19.46 -7.59 13.94
C ASP A 46 18.16 -7.56 14.72
N PHE A 47 17.84 -6.44 15.36
CA PHE A 47 16.61 -6.32 16.14
C PHE A 47 15.34 -6.55 15.33
N HIS A 48 15.19 -5.88 14.17
CA HIS A 48 13.98 -6.03 13.36
C HIS A 48 13.91 -7.40 12.70
N ARG A 49 15.05 -7.95 12.26
CA ARG A 49 15.10 -9.30 11.68
C ARG A 49 14.65 -10.35 12.71
N ASP A 50 15.24 -10.31 13.91
CA ASP A 50 14.92 -11.25 14.98
C ASP A 50 13.46 -11.11 15.44
N ALA A 51 12.92 -9.89 15.48
CA ALA A 51 11.51 -9.65 15.80
C ALA A 51 10.55 -10.23 14.74
N ILE A 52 10.89 -10.16 13.46
CA ILE A 52 10.10 -10.77 12.39
C ILE A 52 10.17 -12.30 12.47
N GLU A 53 11.37 -12.85 12.65
CA GLU A 53 11.58 -14.31 12.75
C GLU A 53 10.86 -14.93 13.96
N ALA A 54 10.76 -14.18 15.06
CA ALA A 54 10.00 -14.57 16.24
C ALA A 54 8.48 -14.30 16.13
N ASP A 55 8.01 -13.77 14.98
CA ASP A 55 6.62 -13.38 14.73
C ASP A 55 6.12 -12.37 15.80
N LEU A 56 6.99 -11.43 16.16
CA LEU A 56 6.72 -10.31 17.06
C LEU A 56 6.43 -9.01 16.31
N LEU A 57 6.69 -8.98 15.00
CA LEU A 57 6.48 -7.84 14.11
C LEU A 57 5.77 -8.31 12.83
N SER A 58 4.53 -7.87 12.64
CA SER A 58 3.63 -8.37 11.56
C SER A 58 3.43 -7.37 10.41
N GLY A 59 3.83 -6.11 10.59
CA GLY A 59 3.67 -5.05 9.60
C GLY A 59 4.76 -3.99 9.68
N VAL A 60 4.79 -3.10 8.68
CA VAL A 60 5.63 -1.91 8.68
C VAL A 60 4.94 -0.78 7.92
N GLU A 61 5.12 0.44 8.40
CA GLU A 61 4.70 1.61 7.66
C GLU A 61 5.54 1.79 6.40
N VAL A 62 4.88 1.80 5.25
CA VAL A 62 5.48 2.18 3.97
C VAL A 62 5.02 3.56 3.52
N ALA A 63 4.01 4.13 4.20
CA ALA A 63 3.56 5.51 4.08
C ALA A 63 3.23 6.07 5.47
N ASN A 64 3.71 7.28 5.76
CA ASN A 64 3.40 8.01 6.99
C ASN A 64 3.38 9.51 6.68
N GLY A 65 2.35 10.22 7.12
CA GLY A 65 2.26 11.67 6.88
C GLY A 65 2.20 11.97 5.37
N GLY A 66 3.16 12.75 4.87
CA GLY A 66 3.36 13.00 3.44
C GLY A 66 4.46 12.14 2.79
N ARG A 67 5.00 11.15 3.49
CA ARG A 67 6.21 10.42 3.11
C ARG A 67 5.91 8.97 2.72
N TYR A 68 6.48 8.56 1.59
CA TYR A 68 6.57 7.16 1.17
C TYR A 68 7.98 6.61 1.44
N TYR A 69 8.08 5.36 1.87
CA TYR A 69 9.33 4.69 2.27
C TYR A 69 9.67 3.53 1.32
N PRO A 70 10.39 3.76 0.21
CA PRO A 70 10.71 2.71 -0.77
C PRO A 70 11.44 1.50 -0.19
N ASN A 71 12.41 1.73 0.72
CA ASN A 71 13.14 0.63 1.35
C ASN A 71 12.25 -0.21 2.27
N ALA A 72 11.36 0.44 3.04
CA ALA A 72 10.40 -0.25 3.88
C ALA A 72 9.45 -1.10 3.03
N HIS A 73 8.98 -0.58 1.90
CA HIS A 73 8.15 -1.35 0.97
C HIS A 73 8.90 -2.56 0.43
N ARG A 74 10.14 -2.40 -0.05
CA ARG A 74 10.98 -3.52 -0.50
C ARG A 74 11.12 -4.59 0.59
N LEU A 75 11.45 -4.19 1.81
CA LEU A 75 11.65 -5.10 2.94
C LEU A 75 10.34 -5.76 3.38
N ALA A 76 9.22 -5.04 3.36
CA ALA A 76 7.91 -5.61 3.67
C ALA A 76 7.50 -6.70 2.67
N LEU A 77 7.79 -6.50 1.38
CA LEU A 77 7.58 -7.54 0.38
C LEU A 77 8.51 -8.73 0.61
N LYS A 78 9.82 -8.48 0.84
CA LYS A 78 10.84 -9.51 1.08
C LYS A 78 10.55 -10.39 2.30
N HIS A 79 10.10 -9.78 3.40
CA HIS A 79 9.87 -10.45 4.70
C HIS A 79 8.39 -10.74 4.98
N ASN A 80 7.53 -10.64 3.96
CA ASN A 80 6.10 -10.92 4.06
C ASN A 80 5.39 -10.18 5.20
N LEU A 81 5.66 -8.88 5.36
CA LEU A 81 4.99 -8.01 6.32
C LEU A 81 3.76 -7.34 5.69
N ALA A 82 2.80 -6.95 6.53
CA ALA A 82 1.68 -6.12 6.09
C ALA A 82 2.16 -4.72 5.71
N LEU A 83 1.59 -4.16 4.65
CA LEU A 83 1.86 -2.79 4.22
C LEU A 83 0.93 -1.86 5.00
N ILE A 84 1.50 -0.97 5.81
CA ILE A 84 0.72 -0.03 6.62
C ILE A 84 0.95 1.40 6.13
N GLY A 85 -0.13 2.17 6.11
CA GLY A 85 -0.17 3.59 5.83
C GLY A 85 -0.94 4.32 6.93
N THR A 86 -0.30 5.30 7.57
CA THR A 86 -0.91 6.08 8.67
C THR A 86 -0.70 7.57 8.48
N SER A 87 -1.51 8.40 9.14
CA SER A 87 -1.33 9.85 9.10
C SER A 87 -0.29 10.36 10.09
N ASP A 88 -0.17 9.69 11.25
CA ASP A 88 0.63 10.15 12.38
C ASP A 88 0.36 11.64 12.72
N VAL A 89 -0.93 11.96 12.78
CA VAL A 89 -1.40 13.34 12.93
C VAL A 89 -1.20 13.76 14.37
N HIS A 90 -0.51 14.88 14.58
CA HIS A 90 -0.22 15.43 15.91
C HIS A 90 -1.09 16.66 16.22
N GLU A 91 -1.65 17.28 15.19
CA GLU A 91 -2.50 18.47 15.28
C GLU A 91 -3.89 18.23 14.68
N LEU A 92 -4.64 19.29 14.41
CA LEU A 92 -5.90 19.18 13.68
C LEU A 92 -5.63 18.68 12.26
N ILE A 93 -6.30 17.60 11.88
CA ILE A 93 -6.17 17.01 10.55
C ILE A 93 -6.39 18.01 9.40
N ALA A 94 -7.24 19.01 9.64
CA ALA A 94 -7.51 20.05 8.67
C ALA A 94 -6.24 20.84 8.33
N TRP A 95 -5.35 21.10 9.29
CA TRP A 95 -4.13 21.88 9.09
C TRP A 95 -3.03 21.08 8.37
N ASP A 96 -2.84 19.81 8.75
CA ASP A 96 -1.80 18.96 8.17
C ASP A 96 -2.10 18.53 6.73
N TYR A 97 -3.39 18.56 6.33
CA TYR A 97 -3.86 18.01 5.06
C TYR A 97 -4.81 18.96 4.30
N GLU A 98 -4.62 20.28 4.39
CA GLU A 98 -5.41 21.24 3.61
C GLU A 98 -5.36 20.91 2.10
N GLY A 99 -6.46 20.37 1.56
CA GLY A 99 -6.56 19.97 0.16
C GLY A 99 -5.83 18.67 -0.21
N ARG A 100 -5.34 17.89 0.76
CA ARG A 100 -4.66 16.60 0.55
C ARG A 100 -5.34 15.46 1.30
N PHE A 101 -5.08 14.23 0.91
CA PHE A 101 -5.61 13.06 1.61
C PHE A 101 -4.52 12.44 2.49
N ARG A 102 -4.82 12.32 3.79
CA ARG A 102 -3.96 11.57 4.70
C ARG A 102 -3.76 10.14 4.23
N PRO A 103 -2.59 9.52 4.49
CA PRO A 103 -2.42 8.11 4.27
C PRO A 103 -3.42 7.35 5.14
N VAL A 104 -4.15 6.44 4.50
CA VAL A 104 -4.99 5.47 5.18
C VAL A 104 -4.66 4.07 4.69
N THR A 105 -4.81 3.10 5.58
CA THR A 105 -4.78 1.68 5.21
C THR A 105 -6.21 1.21 4.98
N LEU A 106 -6.53 0.90 3.72
CA LEU A 106 -7.73 0.17 3.37
C LEU A 106 -7.51 -1.31 3.71
N VAL A 107 -8.22 -1.81 4.71
CA VAL A 107 -8.16 -3.22 5.11
C VAL A 107 -9.30 -3.97 4.42
N LEU A 108 -8.96 -4.91 3.54
CA LEU A 108 -9.92 -5.66 2.74
C LEU A 108 -10.51 -6.83 3.55
N ALA A 109 -11.27 -6.50 4.59
CA ALA A 109 -11.94 -7.45 5.48
C ALA A 109 -13.28 -7.95 4.90
N GLU A 110 -13.71 -9.13 5.34
CA GLU A 110 -15.01 -9.72 4.93
C GLU A 110 -16.21 -9.00 5.53
N ASP A 111 -16.05 -8.36 6.69
CA ASP A 111 -17.08 -7.58 7.35
C ASP A 111 -16.46 -6.43 8.18
N ARG A 112 -17.33 -5.53 8.68
CA ARG A 112 -16.92 -4.37 9.48
C ARG A 112 -16.86 -4.70 10.97
N THR A 113 -16.11 -5.74 11.34
CA THR A 113 -15.85 -6.11 12.74
C THR A 113 -14.38 -6.01 13.11
N PRO A 114 -14.03 -5.71 14.37
CA PRO A 114 -12.63 -5.71 14.82
C PRO A 114 -11.91 -7.03 14.55
N ALA A 115 -12.62 -8.16 14.68
CA ALA A 115 -12.07 -9.49 14.43
C ALA A 115 -11.73 -9.73 12.95
N ALA A 116 -12.61 -9.33 12.02
CA ALA A 116 -12.32 -9.47 10.60
C ALA A 116 -11.23 -8.50 10.12
N VAL A 117 -11.20 -7.27 10.65
CA VAL A 117 -10.11 -6.32 10.39
C VAL A 117 -8.77 -6.89 10.85
N LYS A 118 -8.72 -7.43 12.08
CA LYS A 118 -7.52 -8.07 12.62
C LYS A 118 -7.07 -9.26 11.76
N ARG A 119 -8.00 -10.14 11.38
CA ARG A 119 -7.72 -11.28 10.49
C ARG A 119 -7.13 -10.80 9.16
N ALA A 120 -7.76 -9.82 8.51
CA ALA A 120 -7.29 -9.26 7.25
C ALA A 120 -5.90 -8.60 7.37
N LEU A 121 -5.59 -7.94 8.49
CA LEU A 121 -4.26 -7.40 8.77
C LEU A 121 -3.20 -8.51 8.86
N TYR A 122 -3.46 -9.60 9.60
CA TYR A 122 -2.55 -10.75 9.66
C TYR A 122 -2.43 -11.49 8.33
N GLU A 123 -3.45 -11.44 7.49
CA GLU A 123 -3.43 -11.97 6.12
C GLU A 123 -2.74 -11.02 5.13
N ARG A 124 -2.41 -9.80 5.56
CA ARG A 124 -1.78 -8.72 4.75
C ARG A 124 -2.66 -8.22 3.61
N ARG A 125 -3.98 -8.34 3.77
CA ARG A 125 -4.99 -7.84 2.81
C ARG A 125 -5.18 -6.33 2.94
N THR A 126 -4.15 -5.59 2.57
CA THR A 126 -4.05 -4.13 2.77
C THR A 126 -3.75 -3.40 1.47
N VAL A 127 -4.46 -2.29 1.24
CA VAL A 127 -4.12 -1.27 0.23
C VAL A 127 -3.92 0.06 0.92
N ILE A 128 -2.82 0.73 0.67
CA ILE A 128 -2.57 2.07 1.19
C ILE A 128 -3.04 3.07 0.17
N TRP A 129 -3.79 4.06 0.64
CA TRP A 129 -4.16 5.22 -0.15
C TRP A 129 -3.51 6.46 0.43
N GLN A 130 -2.64 7.10 -0.33
CA GLN A 130 -1.98 8.35 0.01
C GLN A 130 -2.02 9.29 -1.20
N ASP A 131 -2.69 10.44 -1.07
CA ASP A 131 -2.91 11.39 -2.17
C ASP A 131 -3.44 10.69 -3.44
N GLU A 132 -2.68 10.69 -4.53
CA GLU A 132 -3.00 10.06 -5.82
C GLU A 132 -2.44 8.63 -5.96
N LEU A 133 -1.79 8.11 -4.92
CA LEU A 133 -1.13 6.80 -4.93
C LEU A 133 -1.96 5.75 -4.20
N LEU A 134 -2.13 4.62 -4.89
CA LEU A 134 -2.55 3.35 -4.29
C LEU A 134 -1.34 2.41 -4.24
N ILE A 135 -1.01 1.90 -3.07
CA ILE A 135 0.16 1.05 -2.84
C ILE A 135 -0.32 -0.26 -2.22
N ALA A 136 -0.11 -1.36 -2.93
CA ALA A 136 -0.53 -2.69 -2.48
C ALA A 136 0.31 -3.79 -3.14
N ARG A 137 0.16 -5.02 -2.63
CA ARG A 137 0.54 -6.24 -3.35
C ARG A 137 -0.43 -6.45 -4.54
N THR A 138 0.01 -7.22 -5.52
CA THR A 138 -0.74 -7.40 -6.78
C THR A 138 -2.15 -7.95 -6.56
N ALA A 139 -2.33 -8.93 -5.67
CA ALA A 139 -3.64 -9.54 -5.43
C ALA A 139 -4.66 -8.53 -4.89
N GLU A 140 -4.25 -7.74 -3.90
CA GLU A 140 -5.08 -6.72 -3.25
C GLU A 140 -5.36 -5.55 -4.20
N MET A 141 -4.38 -5.15 -5.02
CA MET A 141 -4.58 -4.14 -6.05
C MET A 141 -5.58 -4.61 -7.11
N THR A 142 -5.43 -5.85 -7.61
CA THR A 142 -6.35 -6.43 -8.58
C THR A 142 -7.78 -6.47 -8.03
N ALA A 143 -7.96 -6.96 -6.80
CA ALA A 143 -9.27 -7.01 -6.15
C ALA A 143 -9.91 -5.60 -6.03
N LEU A 144 -9.12 -4.58 -5.68
CA LEU A 144 -9.61 -3.21 -5.61
C LEU A 144 -10.02 -2.68 -6.99
N LEU A 145 -9.20 -2.88 -8.01
CA LEU A 145 -9.45 -2.38 -9.37
C LEU A 145 -10.68 -3.04 -9.99
N GLU A 146 -10.82 -4.37 -9.86
CA GLU A 146 -11.98 -5.12 -10.36
C GLU A 146 -13.28 -4.66 -9.68
N ALA A 147 -13.24 -4.34 -8.39
CA ALA A 147 -14.39 -3.82 -7.67
C ALA A 147 -14.72 -2.35 -8.01
N SER A 148 -13.72 -1.57 -8.46
CA SER A 148 -13.86 -0.12 -8.65
C SER A 148 -14.13 0.31 -10.10
N LEU A 149 -13.75 -0.52 -11.07
CA LEU A 149 -13.82 -0.17 -12.50
C LEU A 149 -14.94 -0.92 -13.22
N VAL A 150 -15.76 -0.18 -13.94
CA VAL A 150 -16.75 -0.74 -14.88
C VAL A 150 -16.25 -0.51 -16.29
N VAL A 151 -15.91 -1.60 -16.99
CA VAL A 151 -15.48 -1.53 -18.39
C VAL A 151 -16.68 -1.80 -19.30
N SER A 152 -17.11 -0.79 -20.04
CA SER A 152 -18.14 -0.93 -21.08
C SER A 152 -17.51 -0.85 -22.48
N LYS A 153 -17.96 -1.72 -23.39
CA LYS A 153 -17.55 -1.66 -24.80
C LYS A 153 -18.10 -0.37 -25.43
N SER A 154 -17.22 0.51 -25.89
CA SER A 154 -17.60 1.59 -26.80
C SER A 154 -17.53 1.09 -28.24
N GLY A 155 -18.59 1.34 -29.01
CA GLY A 155 -18.62 1.02 -30.43
C GLY A 155 -17.75 2.02 -31.18
N TRP A 156 -16.67 1.55 -31.80
CA TRP A 156 -15.97 2.34 -32.81
C TRP A 156 -16.67 2.14 -34.15
N THR A 157 -17.50 3.09 -34.56
CA THR A 157 -17.96 3.17 -35.95
C THR A 157 -16.90 3.91 -36.75
N ALA A 158 -16.17 3.19 -37.60
CA ALA A 158 -15.40 3.84 -38.65
C ALA A 158 -16.35 4.76 -39.42
N ARG A 159 -16.06 6.06 -39.48
CA ARG A 159 -16.66 6.88 -40.55
C ARG A 159 -16.04 6.38 -41.84
N GLU A 160 -16.79 5.62 -42.62
CA GLU A 160 -16.49 5.48 -44.04
C GLU A 160 -16.51 6.90 -44.60
N ALA A 161 -15.33 7.43 -44.93
CA ALA A 161 -15.24 8.61 -45.75
C ALA A 161 -15.96 8.25 -47.05
N SER A 162 -17.11 8.87 -47.29
CA SER A 162 -17.85 8.78 -48.53
C SER A 162 -16.94 9.26 -49.66
N HIS A 163 -16.16 8.33 -50.22
CA HIS A 163 -15.47 8.53 -51.48
C HIS A 163 -16.57 8.54 -52.53
N GLY A 164 -17.01 9.74 -52.89
CA GLY A 164 -17.75 9.93 -54.13
C GLY A 164 -16.96 9.27 -55.28
N PRO A 165 -17.63 8.72 -56.29
CA PRO A 165 -16.98 7.95 -57.33
C PRO A 165 -16.17 8.88 -58.25
N ASN A 166 -14.96 9.27 -57.84
CA ASN A 166 -13.92 9.69 -58.77
C ASN A 166 -12.53 9.81 -58.13
N SER A 167 -11.66 8.87 -58.49
CA SER A 167 -10.37 9.11 -59.14
C SER A 167 -9.37 8.03 -58.75
N LYS A 168 -8.68 7.54 -59.77
CA LYS A 168 -7.71 6.46 -59.71
C LYS A 168 -6.50 6.87 -58.85
N THR A 169 -5.85 5.86 -58.28
CA THR A 169 -4.52 5.86 -57.66
C THR A 169 -4.45 6.22 -56.17
N GLY A 170 -4.02 5.24 -55.36
CA GLY A 170 -3.69 5.42 -53.95
C GLY A 170 -3.78 4.11 -53.19
N ARG A 171 -2.68 3.36 -53.09
CA ARG A 171 -2.56 2.28 -52.10
C ARG A 171 -2.68 2.90 -50.72
N VAL A 172 -3.69 2.50 -49.95
CA VAL A 172 -3.75 2.78 -48.52
C VAL A 172 -3.10 1.57 -47.82
N PRO A 173 -2.03 1.74 -47.03
CA PRO A 173 -1.43 0.62 -46.31
C PRO A 173 -2.37 0.21 -45.16
N CYS A 174 -2.88 -1.01 -45.26
CA CYS A 174 -3.68 -1.65 -44.23
C CYS A 174 -2.75 -2.01 -43.06
N TRP A 175 -2.86 -1.30 -41.94
CA TRP A 175 -2.30 -1.76 -40.67
C TRP A 175 -3.29 -2.75 -40.06
N SER A 176 -3.06 -4.05 -40.28
CA SER A 176 -3.79 -5.10 -39.57
C SER A 176 -3.23 -5.25 -38.16
N TYR A 177 -3.90 -4.69 -37.15
CA TYR A 177 -3.75 -5.18 -35.79
C TYR A 177 -4.59 -6.46 -35.66
N ALA A 178 -3.92 -7.60 -35.79
CA ALA A 178 -4.51 -8.90 -35.48
C ALA A 178 -4.60 -9.06 -33.96
N THR A 179 -5.77 -8.81 -33.39
CA THR A 179 -6.14 -9.35 -32.08
C THR A 179 -6.42 -10.85 -32.24
N ARG A 180 -5.44 -11.70 -31.91
CA ARG A 180 -5.74 -13.09 -31.55
C ARG A 180 -6.13 -13.11 -30.08
N VAL A 181 -7.43 -13.16 -29.84
CA VAL A 181 -8.00 -13.76 -28.63
C VAL A 181 -8.21 -15.23 -28.97
N GLY A 182 -7.61 -16.14 -28.20
CA GLY A 182 -7.72 -17.56 -28.44
C GLY A 182 -7.40 -18.37 -27.20
N ALA A 183 -8.48 -18.96 -26.66
CA ALA A 183 -8.63 -20.18 -25.86
C ALA A 183 -7.76 -20.37 -24.60
#